data_AF-A0A1Q6M2A7-F1
#
_entry.id   AF-A0A1Q6M2A7-F1
#
_cell.length_a   1.000
_cell.length_b   1.000
_cell.length_c   1.000
_cell.angle_alpha   90.00
_cell.angle_beta   90.00
_cell.angle_gamma   90.00
#
_symmetry.space_group_name_H-M   'P 1'
#
loop_
_entity.id
_entity.type
_entity.pdbx_description
1 polymer ?
#
loop_
_entity_poly.entity_id
_entity_poly.type
_entity_poly.pdbx_seq_one_letter_code
_entity_poly.pdbx_strand_id
1 'polypeptide(L)'
;MRPEDIIIKPIITEESNAGIQEGKYTFKVNKKATKVDVANAVEKLFGVKVLRVNTITVKGKEKRVGRNVGRTSDWKKAIVTIDTNPSDKTYLAKGGKETKIATKYKTSIDEFMGA
;
A
#
# COMPACT_ATOMS: atom_id res chain seq x y z
N MET A 1 -5.97 14.83 -3.89
CA MET A 1 -5.83 13.90 -5.04
C MET A 1 -6.87 12.81 -4.87
N ARG A 2 -7.43 12.28 -5.97
CA ARG A 2 -8.32 11.12 -5.88
C ARG A 2 -7.49 9.88 -5.50
N PRO A 3 -8.06 8.90 -4.78
CA PRO A 3 -7.37 7.64 -4.47
C PRO A 3 -6.80 6.95 -5.73
N GLU A 4 -7.56 6.95 -6.83
CA GLU A 4 -7.14 6.36 -8.10
C GLU A 4 -5.89 7.02 -8.71
N ASP A 5 -5.66 8.32 -8.45
CA ASP A 5 -4.50 9.05 -8.98
C ASP A 5 -3.23 8.81 -8.14
N ILE A 6 -3.39 8.32 -6.91
CA ILE A 6 -2.30 8.13 -5.95
C ILE A 6 -1.62 6.78 -6.19
N ILE A 7 -2.40 5.71 -6.32
CA ILE A 7 -1.90 4.35 -6.57
C ILE A 7 -1.88 4.10 -8.07
N ILE A 8 -0.68 3.97 -8.65
CA ILE A 8 -0.52 3.84 -10.11
C ILE A 8 -0.56 2.36 -10.52
N LYS A 9 0.22 1.51 -9.84
CA LYS A 9 0.25 0.06 -10.11
C LYS A 9 0.95 -0.73 -8.99
N PRO A 10 0.64 -2.03 -8.81
CA PRO A 10 1.45 -2.92 -8.00
C PRO A 10 2.84 -3.13 -8.63
N ILE A 11 3.83 -3.40 -7.78
CA ILE A 11 5.19 -3.77 -8.19
C ILE A 11 5.43 -5.19 -7.71
N ILE A 12 5.67 -6.08 -8.68
CA ILE A 12 5.93 -7.50 -8.46
C ILE A 12 7.41 -7.76 -8.76
N THR A 13 8.15 -8.12 -7.73
CA THR A 13 9.56 -8.54 -7.73
C THR A 13 9.73 -9.66 -6.70
N GLU A 14 10.83 -10.41 -6.75
CA GLU A 14 11.10 -11.47 -5.75
C GLU A 14 11.02 -10.92 -4.31
N GLU A 15 11.63 -9.75 -4.09
CA GLU A 15 11.58 -9.05 -2.80
C GLU A 15 10.15 -8.66 -2.38
N SER A 16 9.31 -8.17 -3.31
CA SER A 16 7.94 -7.79 -2.96
C SER A 16 7.12 -9.02 -2.61
N ASN A 17 7.32 -10.14 -3.31
CA ASN A 17 6.63 -11.39 -3.05
C ASN A 17 7.01 -11.98 -1.70
N ALA A 18 8.29 -11.93 -1.32
CA ALA A 18 8.73 -12.30 0.03
C ALA A 18 8.04 -11.44 1.09
N GLY A 19 7.86 -10.14 0.83
CA GLY A 19 7.16 -9.22 1.72
C GLY A 19 5.67 -9.51 1.92
N ILE A 20 5.00 -10.17 0.97
CA ILE A 20 3.54 -10.47 1.06
C ILE A 20 3.24 -11.36 2.27
N GLN A 21 4.12 -12.33 2.57
CA GLN A 21 3.96 -13.20 3.75
C GLN A 21 3.95 -12.41 5.06
N GLU A 22 4.64 -11.27 5.09
CA GLU A 22 4.67 -10.35 6.23
C GLU A 22 3.59 -9.25 6.16
N GLY A 23 2.64 -9.34 5.21
CA GLY A 23 1.60 -8.33 5.00
C GLY A 23 2.13 -7.02 4.40
N LYS A 24 3.29 -7.05 3.71
CA LYS A 24 3.89 -5.89 3.04
C LYS A 24 3.61 -5.92 1.54
N TYR A 25 2.99 -4.86 1.04
CA TYR A 25 2.60 -4.71 -0.35
C TYR A 25 3.31 -3.50 -0.98
N THR A 26 3.85 -3.67 -2.19
CA THR A 26 4.68 -2.65 -2.84
C THR A 26 3.98 -2.02 -4.04
N PHE A 27 3.77 -0.72 -4.01
CA PHE A 27 3.11 0.04 -5.07
C PHE A 27 4.04 1.07 -5.71
N LYS A 28 3.84 1.31 -6.99
CA LYS A 28 4.26 2.56 -7.62
C LYS A 28 3.18 3.59 -7.38
N VAL A 29 3.56 4.72 -6.80
CA VAL A 29 2.63 5.78 -6.41
C VAL A 29 3.02 7.11 -7.06
N ASN A 30 2.08 8.05 -7.03
CA ASN A 30 2.31 9.42 -7.50
C ASN A 30 3.46 10.08 -6.70
N LYS A 31 4.39 10.73 -7.40
CA LYS A 31 5.53 11.42 -6.78
C LYS A 31 5.11 12.47 -5.77
N LYS A 32 3.99 13.14 -5.98
CA LYS A 32 3.51 14.22 -5.10
C LYS A 32 2.76 13.69 -3.87
N ALA A 33 2.38 12.41 -3.84
CA ALA A 33 1.61 11.85 -2.73
C ALA A 33 2.43 11.76 -1.44
N THR A 34 1.82 12.13 -0.32
CA THR A 34 2.38 11.94 1.03
C THR A 34 2.08 10.54 1.56
N LYS A 35 2.71 10.14 2.67
CA LYS A 35 2.45 8.84 3.31
C LYS A 35 0.99 8.70 3.76
N VAL A 36 0.39 9.80 4.23
CA VAL A 36 -1.00 9.85 4.68
C VAL A 36 -1.95 9.66 3.49
N ASP A 37 -1.65 10.30 2.36
CA ASP A 37 -2.44 10.12 1.13
C ASP A 37 -2.41 8.67 0.64
N VAL A 38 -1.23 8.03 0.66
CA VAL A 38 -1.07 6.62 0.26
C VAL A 38 -1.83 5.70 1.20
N ALA A 39 -1.75 5.91 2.52
CA ALA A 39 -2.50 5.11 3.49
C ALA A 39 -4.01 5.20 3.22
N ASN A 40 -4.55 6.42 3.13
CA ASN A 40 -5.96 6.66 2.88
C ASN A 40 -6.42 6.09 1.52
N ALA A 41 -5.58 6.17 0.49
CA ALA A 41 -5.90 5.62 -0.82
C ALA A 41 -5.97 4.09 -0.80
N VAL A 42 -5.01 3.43 -0.14
CA VAL A 42 -4.99 1.96 -0.01
C VAL A 42 -6.17 1.46 0.82
N GLU A 43 -6.47 2.10 1.94
CA GLU A 43 -7.63 1.72 2.77
C GLU A 43 -8.95 1.85 1.98
N LYS A 44 -9.11 2.92 1.18
CA LYS A 44 -10.32 3.15 0.38
C LYS A 44 -10.46 2.22 -0.82
N LEU A 45 -9.38 1.96 -1.56
CA LEU A 45 -9.44 1.17 -2.79
C LEU A 45 -9.54 -0.32 -2.51
N PHE A 46 -8.83 -0.81 -1.49
CA PHE A 46 -8.72 -2.25 -1.23
C PHE A 46 -9.50 -2.72 -0.01
N GLY A 47 -10.07 -1.80 0.80
CA GLY A 47 -10.85 -2.15 1.99
C GLY A 47 -10.02 -2.87 3.06
N VAL A 48 -8.73 -2.58 3.12
CA VAL A 48 -7.76 -3.12 4.09
C VAL A 48 -7.52 -2.10 5.21
N LYS A 49 -6.94 -2.55 6.32
CA LYS A 49 -6.43 -1.66 7.36
C LYS A 49 -4.94 -1.45 7.20
N VAL A 50 -4.48 -0.20 7.11
CA VAL A 50 -3.05 0.12 6.97
C VAL A 50 -2.43 0.36 8.34
N LEU A 51 -1.32 -0.34 8.63
CA LEU A 51 -0.53 -0.17 9.86
C LEU A 51 0.61 0.82 9.67
N ARG A 52 1.33 0.72 8.53
CA ARG A 52 2.52 1.53 8.27
C ARG A 52 2.71 1.75 6.78
N VAL A 53 3.24 2.92 6.43
CA VAL A 53 3.65 3.25 5.06
C VAL A 53 5.10 3.73 5.03
N ASN A 54 5.91 3.06 4.20
CA ASN A 54 7.28 3.44 3.89
C ASN A 54 7.33 3.89 2.42
N THR A 55 7.91 5.05 2.16
CA THR A 55 8.01 5.59 0.78
C THR A 55 9.45 5.91 0.45
N ILE A 56 9.88 5.57 -0.76
CA ILE A 56 11.18 5.93 -1.29
C ILE A 56 11.03 6.53 -2.70
N THR A 57 11.90 7.47 -3.05
CA THR A 57 11.96 8.00 -4.41
C THR A 57 13.00 7.22 -5.19
N VAL A 58 12.57 6.54 -6.25
CA VAL A 58 13.45 5.79 -7.15
C VAL A 58 13.82 6.70 -8.31
N LYS A 59 15.13 6.94 -8.47
CA LYS A 59 15.67 7.72 -9.57
C LYS A 59 15.60 6.96 -10.87
N GLY A 60 15.23 7.66 -11.93
CA GLY A 60 15.28 7.14 -13.28
C GLY A 60 16.70 6.77 -13.67
N LYS A 61 16.85 5.70 -14.45
CA LYS A 61 18.14 5.24 -14.96
C LYS A 61 18.37 5.84 -16.34
N GLU A 62 19.62 6.12 -16.67
CA GLU A 62 19.99 6.50 -18.03
C GLU A 62 19.71 5.34 -18.98
N LYS A 63 19.09 5.67 -20.11
CA LYS A 63 18.73 4.73 -21.16
C LYS A 63 18.98 5.39 -22.51
N ARG A 64 19.63 4.64 -23.40
CA ARG A 64 19.84 5.02 -24.79
C ARG A 64 18.74 4.40 -25.65
N VAL A 65 18.16 5.20 -26.52
CA VAL A 65 17.24 4.75 -27.57
C VAL A 65 17.78 5.25 -28.90
N GLY A 66 18.34 4.34 -29.71
CA GLY A 66 19.06 4.69 -30.93
C GLY A 66 20.28 5.57 -30.64
N ARG A 67 20.34 6.74 -31.29
CA ARG A 67 21.43 7.71 -31.13
C ARG A 67 21.28 8.59 -29.86
N ASN A 68 20.07 8.72 -29.32
CA ASN A 68 19.79 9.64 -28.21
C ASN A 68 19.97 8.96 -26.85
N VAL A 69 20.67 9.63 -25.94
CA VAL A 69 20.77 9.25 -24.54
C VAL A 69 19.78 10.08 -23.75
N GLY A 70 18.89 9.42 -23.01
CA GLY A 70 17.93 10.06 -22.12
C GLY A 70 17.89 9.35 -20.77
N ARG A 71 16.96 9.76 -19.91
CA ARG A 71 16.72 9.13 -18.61
C ARG A 71 15.27 8.72 -18.49
N THR A 72 15.02 7.56 -17.87
CA THR A 72 13.65 7.20 -17.51
C THR A 72 13.10 8.15 -16.47
N SER A 73 11.78 8.26 -16.36
CA SER A 73 11.16 9.09 -15.33
C SER A 73 11.48 8.53 -13.95
N ASP A 74 11.85 9.40 -12.99
CA ASP A 74 11.82 9.03 -11.57
C ASP A 74 10.42 8.51 -11.20
N TRP A 75 10.29 7.80 -10.10
CA TRP A 75 8.99 7.40 -9.56
C TRP A 75 9.08 7.21 -8.04
N LYS A 76 7.93 7.16 -7.37
CA LYS A 76 7.88 6.92 -5.92
C LYS A 76 7.39 5.49 -5.69
N LYS A 77 8.16 4.72 -4.92
CA LYS A 77 7.79 3.39 -4.45
C LYS A 77 7.20 3.55 -3.05
N ALA A 78 6.06 2.92 -2.79
CA ALA A 78 5.47 2.82 -1.48
C ALA A 78 5.40 1.34 -1.06
N ILE A 79 5.91 1.03 0.12
CA ILE A 79 5.77 -0.27 0.78
C ILE A 79 4.77 -0.06 1.91
N VAL A 80 3.65 -0.76 1.85
CA VAL A 80 2.52 -0.59 2.76
C VAL A 80 2.35 -1.87 3.55
N THR A 81 2.37 -1.76 4.87
CA THR A 81 2.09 -2.87 5.78
C THR A 81 0.62 -2.81 6.16
N ILE A 82 -0.12 -3.89 5.87
CA ILE A 82 -1.52 -4.02 6.27
C ILE A 82 -1.65 -4.83 7.55
N ASP A 83 -2.81 -4.70 8.20
CA ASP A 83 -3.18 -5.55 9.31
C ASP A 83 -3.67 -6.90 8.79
N THR A 84 -2.95 -7.97 9.12
CA THR A 84 -3.31 -9.34 8.76
C THR A 84 -4.12 -10.02 9.86
N ASN A 85 -4.20 -9.42 11.06
CA ASN A 85 -4.89 -10.01 12.21
C ASN A 85 -6.00 -9.09 12.73
N PRO A 86 -7.24 -9.23 12.22
CA PRO A 86 -8.38 -8.47 12.70
C PRO A 86 -8.70 -8.80 14.14
N SER A 87 -8.26 -7.92 15.04
CA SER A 87 -8.66 -7.93 16.45
C SER A 87 -9.90 -7.07 16.68
N ASP A 88 -10.87 -7.63 17.41
CA ASP A 88 -12.06 -6.89 17.83
C ASP A 88 -11.68 -5.80 18.82
N LYS A 89 -12.12 -4.56 18.56
CA LYS A 89 -12.03 -3.50 19.57
C LYS A 89 -13.18 -3.66 20.57
N THR A 90 -12.83 -3.98 21.81
CA THR A 90 -13.78 -4.07 22.93
C THR A 90 -13.86 -2.73 23.65
N TYR A 91 -15.08 -2.24 23.86
CA TYR A 91 -15.34 -1.06 24.69
C TYR A 91 -16.22 -1.44 25.88
N LEU A 92 -15.96 -0.83 27.04
CA LEU A 92 -16.85 -0.93 28.20
C LEU A 92 -18.03 0.04 28.00
N ALA A 93 -19.24 -0.49 27.89
CA ALA A 93 -20.46 0.30 27.90
C ALA A 93 -20.85 0.70 29.34
N LYS A 94 -21.69 1.73 29.46
CA LYS A 94 -22.23 2.17 30.76
C LYS A 94 -22.96 1.00 31.42
N GLY A 95 -22.48 0.57 32.59
CA GLY A 95 -22.98 -0.62 33.30
C GLY A 95 -22.06 -1.85 33.27
N GLY A 96 -20.80 -1.72 32.83
CA GLY A 96 -19.79 -2.79 32.93
C GLY A 96 -19.92 -3.91 31.90
N LYS A 97 -20.82 -3.76 30.93
CA LYS A 97 -20.99 -4.72 29.82
C LYS A 97 -20.03 -4.37 28.69
N GLU A 98 -19.24 -5.35 28.27
CA GLU A 98 -18.35 -5.24 27.11
C GLU A 98 -19.15 -5.31 25.81
N THR A 99 -18.93 -4.37 24.91
CA THR A 99 -19.52 -4.38 23.55
C THR A 99 -18.39 -4.43 22.52
N LYS A 100 -18.44 -5.43 21.63
CA LYS A 100 -17.45 -5.61 20.55
C LYS A 100 -17.92 -4.91 19.28
N ILE A 101 -17.04 -4.11 18.67
CA ILE A 101 -17.26 -3.57 17.32
C ILE A 101 -16.44 -4.41 16.32
N ALA A 102 -17.12 -5.25 15.54
CA ALA A 102 -16.48 -6.03 14.48
C ALA A 102 -16.15 -5.12 13.30
N THR A 103 -14.86 -4.89 13.04
CA THR A 103 -14.42 -4.15 11.83
C THR A 103 -14.08 -5.17 10.76
N LYS A 104 -14.89 -5.25 9.69
CA LYS A 104 -14.64 -6.17 8.57
C LYS A 104 -13.75 -5.48 7.54
N TYR A 105 -12.46 -5.78 7.53
CA TYR A 105 -11.53 -5.39 6.48
C TYR A 105 -10.86 -6.62 5.87
N LYS A 106 -10.37 -6.49 4.65
CA LYS A 106 -9.64 -7.57 3.97
C LYS A 106 -8.26 -7.75 4.58
N THR A 107 -7.80 -8.99 4.66
CA THR A 107 -6.46 -9.37 5.14
C THR A 107 -5.45 -9.60 4.02
N SER A 108 -5.90 -9.54 2.76
CA SER A 108 -5.08 -9.70 1.55
C SER A 108 -5.50 -8.71 0.46
N ILE A 109 -4.56 -8.38 -0.43
CA ILE A 109 -4.80 -7.59 -1.64
C ILE A 109 -4.63 -8.51 -2.85
N ASP A 110 -5.75 -8.84 -3.50
CA ASP A 110 -5.82 -9.88 -4.53
C ASP A 110 -4.99 -9.54 -5.79
N GLU A 111 -4.73 -8.26 -6.07
CA GLU A 111 -3.92 -7.85 -7.24
C GLU A 111 -2.44 -8.22 -7.17
N PHE A 112 -1.95 -8.72 -6.02
CA PHE A 112 -0.59 -9.24 -5.89
C PHE A 112 -0.49 -10.76 -6.05
N MET A 113 -1.62 -11.46 -6.17
CA MET A 113 -1.69 -12.93 -6.19
C MET A 113 -1.95 -13.54 -7.59
N GLY A 114 -1.97 -12.74 -8.67
CA GLY A 114 -2.10 -13.24 -10.05
C GLY A 114 -0.73 -13.43 -10.72
N ALA A 115 -0.42 -14.56 -11.38
CA ALA A 115 -1.29 -15.59 -11.96
C ALA A 115 -1.26 -16.94 -11.24
#